data_AF-A0A3N5W0J0-F1
#
_entry.id   AF-A0A3N5W0J0-F1
#
_cell.length_a   1.000
_cell.length_b   1.000
_cell.length_c   1.000
_cell.angle_alpha   90.00
_cell.angle_beta   90.00
_cell.angle_gamma   90.00
#
_symmetry.space_group_name_H-M   'P 1'
#
loop_
_entity.id
_entity.type
_entity.pdbx_description
1 polymer ?
#
loop_
_entity_poly.entity_id
_entity_poly.type
_entity_poly.pdbx_seq_one_letter_code
_entity_poly.pdbx_strand_id
1 'polypeptide(L)'
;METQAKEKDGGIWIQTVVADFINKSPENTLKNAANDKAWTDPLVAFSNGADPLYQEYKRHIGDFFLTPLEFFSQTFPSCPVAAEQLTVISWILPQTAQTKADLRRET
;
A
#
# COMPACT_ATOMS: atom_id res chain seq x y z
N MET A 1 0.79 -1.78 28.43
CA MET A 1 0.99 -3.04 27.67
C MET A 1 -0.21 -3.40 26.80
N GLU A 2 -1.43 -2.95 27.11
CA GLU A 2 -2.65 -3.27 26.33
C GLU A 2 -2.73 -2.61 24.94
N THR A 3 -2.18 -1.41 24.75
CA THR A 3 -2.22 -0.68 23.48
C THR A 3 -1.47 -1.38 22.35
N GLN A 4 -0.28 -1.93 22.62
CA GLN A 4 0.55 -2.60 21.61
C GLN A 4 -0.02 -3.95 21.14
N ALA A 5 -0.80 -4.64 21.99
CA ALA A 5 -1.45 -5.89 21.61
C ALA A 5 -2.61 -5.64 20.64
N LYS A 6 -3.36 -4.55 20.85
CA LYS A 6 -4.49 -4.12 19.99
C LYS A 6 -4.02 -3.56 18.65
N GLU A 7 -2.89 -2.86 18.61
CA GLU A 7 -2.28 -2.36 17.37
C GLU A 7 -1.75 -3.48 16.47
N LYS A 8 -1.12 -4.51 17.04
CA LYS A 8 -0.68 -5.70 16.29
C LYS A 8 -1.85 -6.45 15.64
N ASP A 9 -3.00 -6.47 16.30
CA ASP A 9 -4.22 -7.09 15.78
C ASP A 9 -4.74 -6.36 14.52
N GLY A 10 -4.79 -5.02 14.55
CA GLY A 10 -5.21 -4.22 13.40
C GLY A 10 -4.30 -4.36 12.17
N GLY A 11 -2.97 -4.32 12.38
CA GLY A 11 -2.02 -4.48 11.28
C GLY A 11 -2.10 -5.86 10.62
N ILE A 12 -2.23 -6.93 11.42
CA ILE A 12 -2.39 -8.30 10.92
C ILE A 12 -3.73 -8.45 10.18
N TRP A 13 -4.79 -7.86 10.71
CA TRP A 13 -6.10 -7.88 10.07
C TRP A 13 -6.06 -7.21 8.69
N ILE A 14 -5.45 -6.02 8.57
CA ILE A 14 -5.31 -5.32 7.27
C ILE A 14 -4.51 -6.16 6.28
N GLN A 15 -3.38 -6.75 6.70
CA GLN A 15 -2.59 -7.64 5.85
C GLN A 15 -3.43 -8.82 5.34
N THR A 16 -4.23 -9.42 6.21
CA THR A 16 -5.10 -10.54 5.87
C THR A 16 -6.19 -10.13 4.88
N VAL A 17 -6.86 -9.00 5.11
CA VAL A 17 -7.90 -8.47 4.20
C VAL A 17 -7.33 -8.25 2.81
N VAL A 18 -6.16 -7.61 2.72
CA VAL A 18 -5.48 -7.38 1.44
C VAL A 18 -5.09 -8.70 0.77
N ALA A 19 -4.44 -9.60 1.51
CA ALA A 19 -3.98 -10.87 0.97
C ALA A 19 -5.16 -11.70 0.44
N ASP A 20 -6.24 -11.78 1.20
CA ASP A 20 -7.45 -12.47 0.81
C ASP A 20 -8.11 -11.84 -0.41
N PHE A 21 -8.21 -10.51 -0.45
CA PHE A 21 -8.77 -9.82 -1.60
C PHE A 21 -7.99 -10.13 -2.88
N ILE A 22 -6.66 -10.06 -2.85
CA ILE A 22 -5.84 -10.31 -4.05
C ILE A 22 -5.79 -11.80 -4.42
N ASN A 23 -5.69 -12.70 -3.44
CA ASN A 23 -5.49 -14.12 -3.71
C ASN A 23 -6.77 -14.91 -3.96
N LYS A 24 -7.92 -14.46 -3.44
CA LYS A 24 -9.19 -15.17 -3.55
C LYS A 24 -10.16 -14.50 -4.52
N SER A 25 -9.92 -13.24 -4.93
CA SER A 25 -10.80 -12.56 -5.88
C SER A 25 -10.70 -13.19 -7.27
N PRO A 26 -11.85 -13.49 -7.92
CA PRO A 26 -11.86 -13.93 -9.30
C PRO A 26 -11.42 -12.84 -10.29
N GLU A 27 -11.34 -11.58 -9.85
CA GLU A 27 -10.90 -10.44 -10.67
C GLU A 27 -9.38 -10.36 -10.81
N ASN A 28 -8.59 -11.14 -10.05
CA ASN A 28 -7.13 -11.19 -10.20
C ASN A 28 -6.72 -12.03 -11.41
N THR A 29 -7.04 -11.52 -12.59
CA THR A 29 -6.77 -12.15 -13.89
C THR A 29 -6.32 -11.11 -14.92
N LEU A 30 -5.45 -11.52 -15.84
CA LEU A 30 -5.06 -10.74 -17.02
C LEU A 30 -6.18 -10.65 -18.08
N LYS A 31 -7.29 -11.38 -17.90
CA LYS A 31 -8.42 -11.46 -18.84
C LYS A 31 -7.99 -11.89 -20.26
N ASN A 32 -6.88 -12.62 -20.37
CA ASN A 32 -6.44 -13.26 -21.61
C ASN A 32 -7.17 -14.61 -21.79
N ALA A 33 -6.95 -15.28 -22.93
CA ALA A 33 -7.63 -16.54 -23.24
C ALA A 33 -7.37 -17.65 -22.21
N ALA A 34 -6.18 -17.68 -21.59
CA ALA A 34 -5.83 -18.62 -20.54
C ALA A 34 -6.36 -18.23 -19.14
N ASN A 35 -6.89 -17.01 -19.01
CA ASN A 35 -7.31 -16.40 -17.75
C ASN A 35 -6.22 -16.43 -16.67
N ASP A 36 -4.97 -16.14 -17.08
CA ASP A 36 -3.80 -16.17 -16.19
C ASP A 36 -3.95 -15.18 -15.04
N LYS A 37 -3.41 -15.55 -13.86
CA LYS A 37 -3.39 -14.67 -12.68
C LYS A 37 -2.58 -13.41 -12.98
N ALA A 38 -3.10 -12.23 -12.66
CA ALA A 38 -2.39 -10.97 -12.91
C ALA A 38 -1.26 -10.72 -11.91
N TRP A 39 -1.53 -10.96 -10.62
CA TRP A 39 -0.63 -10.64 -9.52
C TRP A 39 -0.36 -11.85 -8.62
N THR A 40 0.85 -11.95 -8.08
CA THR A 40 1.18 -12.93 -7.02
C THR A 40 0.67 -12.44 -5.67
N ASP A 41 1.08 -13.13 -4.60
CA ASP A 41 0.82 -12.69 -3.23
C ASP A 41 1.24 -11.22 -3.05
N PRO A 42 0.35 -10.37 -2.53
CA PRO A 42 0.65 -8.97 -2.32
C PRO A 42 1.62 -8.82 -1.16
N LEU A 43 2.45 -7.77 -1.21
CA LEU A 43 3.25 -7.33 -0.07
C LEU A 43 2.57 -6.14 0.58
N VAL A 44 2.41 -6.16 1.90
CA VAL A 44 1.76 -5.09 2.65
C VAL A 44 2.70 -4.60 3.74
N ALA A 45 2.90 -3.30 3.80
CA ALA A 45 3.76 -2.65 4.78
C ALA A 45 3.09 -1.38 5.31
N PHE A 46 3.61 -0.92 6.44
CA PHE A 46 3.09 0.23 7.17
C PHE A 46 4.25 1.15 7.50
N SER A 47 4.01 2.44 7.38
CA SER A 47 4.90 3.49 7.89
C SER A 47 4.10 4.46 8.75
N ASN A 48 4.77 5.04 9.74
CA ASN A 48 4.18 6.11 10.53
C ASN A 48 4.07 7.39 9.69
N GLY A 49 3.01 8.17 9.84
CA GLY A 49 2.83 9.41 9.07
C GLY A 49 3.89 10.48 9.34
N ALA A 50 4.62 10.36 10.45
CA ALA A 50 5.78 11.18 10.81
C ALA A 50 7.12 10.60 10.33
N ASP A 51 7.13 9.58 9.46
CA ASP A 51 8.37 9.05 8.90
C ASP A 51 9.18 10.17 8.21
N PRO A 52 10.45 10.40 8.60
CA PRO A 52 11.28 11.46 8.04
C PRO A 52 11.43 11.41 6.52
N LEU A 53 11.28 10.24 5.91
CA LEU A 53 11.37 10.08 4.45
C LEU A 53 10.35 10.93 3.71
N TYR A 54 9.17 11.20 4.28
CA TYR A 54 8.19 12.06 3.62
C TYR A 54 8.68 13.50 3.43
N GLN A 55 9.39 14.03 4.43
CA GLN A 55 10.00 15.35 4.33
C GLN A 55 11.17 15.35 3.34
N GLU A 56 11.98 14.29 3.33
CA GLU A 56 13.06 14.13 2.36
C GLU A 56 12.54 14.07 0.91
N TYR A 57 11.45 13.34 0.67
CA TYR A 57 10.81 13.30 -0.64
C TYR A 57 10.25 14.65 -1.04
N LYS A 58 9.55 15.33 -0.14
CA LYS A 58 9.04 16.68 -0.41
C LYS A 58 10.16 17.65 -0.76
N ARG A 59 11.25 17.64 0.00
CA ARG A 59 12.44 18.47 -0.23
C ARG A 59 13.08 18.23 -1.60
N HIS A 60 13.09 16.98 -2.09
CA HIS A 60 13.67 16.63 -3.39
C HIS A 60 12.72 16.84 -4.58
N ILE A 61 11.42 16.66 -4.39
CA ILE A 61 10.42 16.71 -5.47
C ILE A 61 9.87 18.14 -5.65
N GLY A 62 9.60 18.84 -4.55
CA GLY A 62 9.03 20.20 -4.52
C GLY A 62 7.74 20.30 -3.72
N ASP A 63 7.28 21.53 -3.48
CA ASP A 63 6.18 21.85 -2.55
C ASP A 63 4.81 21.27 -2.96
N PHE A 64 4.65 20.90 -4.23
CA PHE A 64 3.44 20.22 -4.73
C PHE A 64 3.34 18.77 -4.23
N PHE A 65 4.43 18.17 -3.74
CA PHE A 65 4.40 16.87 -3.09
C PHE A 65 3.86 17.02 -1.67
N LEU A 66 2.70 16.41 -1.39
CA LEU A 66 2.07 16.47 -0.09
C LEU A 66 2.59 15.34 0.80
N THR A 67 2.98 15.69 2.03
CA THR A 67 3.21 14.71 3.09
C THR A 67 1.88 14.07 3.52
N PRO A 68 1.92 12.91 4.20
CA PRO A 68 0.69 12.26 4.67
C PRO A 68 -0.18 13.17 5.54
N LEU A 69 0.43 13.95 6.44
CA LEU A 69 -0.30 14.90 7.29
C LEU A 69 -0.96 16.00 6.45
N GLU A 70 -0.23 16.62 5.51
CA GLU A 70 -0.78 17.69 4.67
C GLU A 70 -1.95 17.19 3.81
N PHE A 71 -1.80 16.02 3.19
CA PHE A 71 -2.87 15.41 2.41
C PHE A 71 -4.09 15.12 3.28
N PHE A 72 -3.89 14.53 4.46
CA PHE A 72 -4.97 14.22 5.39
C PHE A 72 -5.69 15.48 5.88
N SER A 73 -4.96 16.50 6.33
CA SER A 73 -5.55 17.75 6.82
C SER A 73 -6.32 18.52 5.75
N GLN A 74 -5.87 18.49 4.50
CA GLN A 74 -6.62 19.09 3.38
C GLN A 74 -7.92 18.32 3.09
N THR A 75 -7.87 16.99 3.16
CA THR A 75 -9.03 16.12 2.85
C THR A 75 -10.06 16.10 3.98
N PHE A 76 -9.60 16.16 5.24
CA PHE A 76 -10.42 16.04 6.44
C PHE A 76 -10.20 17.20 7.42
N PRO A 77 -10.55 18.45 7.05
CA PRO A 77 -10.22 19.64 7.83
C PRO A 77 -10.87 19.67 9.22
N SER A 78 -12.00 18.99 9.40
CA SER A 78 -12.70 18.90 10.69
C SER A 78 -12.11 17.84 11.63
N CYS A 79 -11.08 17.10 11.22
CA CYS A 79 -10.43 16.05 12.00
C CYS A 79 -8.95 16.41 12.24
N PRO A 80 -8.65 17.21 13.27
CA PRO A 80 -7.27 17.54 13.60
C PRO A 80 -6.55 16.30 14.14
N VAL A 81 -5.43 15.95 13.51
CA VAL A 81 -4.55 14.84 13.91
C VAL A 81 -3.09 15.27 13.80
N ALA A 82 -2.23 14.66 14.62
CA ALA A 82 -0.78 14.77 14.48
C ALA A 82 -0.25 13.72 13.49
N ALA A 83 0.94 13.96 12.92
CA ALA A 83 1.54 13.05 11.94
C ALA A 83 1.76 11.64 12.52
N GLU A 84 2.11 11.54 13.80
CA GLU A 84 2.38 10.29 14.50
C GLU A 84 1.13 9.42 14.69
N GLN A 85 -0.05 10.03 14.60
CA GLN A 85 -1.34 9.36 14.71
C GLN A 85 -1.82 8.79 13.36
N LEU A 86 -1.12 9.09 12.27
CA LEU A 86 -1.40 8.55 10.95
C LEU A 86 -0.56 7.31 10.68
N THR A 87 -1.17 6.32 10.02
CA THR A 87 -0.46 5.18 9.46
C THR A 87 -0.67 5.19 7.95
N VAL A 88 0.42 5.19 7.20
CA VAL A 88 0.38 5.01 5.75
C VAL A 88 0.48 3.52 5.46
N ILE A 89 -0.49 3.00 4.71
CA ILE A 89 -0.55 1.60 4.30
C ILE A 89 -0.08 1.54 2.85
N SER A 90 0.99 0.78 2.59
CA SER A 90 1.46 0.51 1.24
C SER A 90 1.22 -0.95 0.91
N TRP A 91 0.64 -1.21 -0.26
CA TRP A 91 0.46 -2.54 -0.80
C TRP A 91 1.05 -2.63 -2.21
N ILE A 92 1.80 -3.68 -2.47
CA ILE A 92 2.48 -3.91 -3.75
C ILE A 92 1.85 -5.15 -4.38
N LEU A 93 1.56 -5.06 -5.68
CA LEU A 93 1.03 -6.16 -6.49
C LEU A 93 2.14 -6.64 -7.45
N PRO A 94 2.89 -7.71 -7.09
CA PRO A 94 3.99 -8.16 -7.93
C PRO A 94 3.45 -8.96 -9.12
N GLN A 95 4.02 -8.72 -10.30
CA GLN A 95 3.70 -9.53 -11.48
C GLN A 95 4.18 -10.98 -11.30
N THR A 96 3.41 -11.91 -11.86
CA THR A 96 3.78 -13.33 -11.87
C THR A 96 5.09 -13.58 -12.61
N ALA A 97 5.77 -14.68 -12.27
CA ALA A 97 6.99 -15.09 -12.97
C ALA A 97 6.74 -15.32 -14.47
N GLN A 98 5.57 -15.87 -14.81
CA GLN A 98 5.13 -16.10 -16.18
C GLN A 98 4.97 -14.77 -16.94
N THR A 99 4.19 -13.82 -16.39
CA THR A 99 4.02 -12.49 -17.00
C THR A 99 5.36 -11.80 -17.23
N LYS A 100 6.27 -11.83 -16.26
CA LYS A 100 7.61 -11.27 -16.42
C LYS A 100 8.45 -12.00 -17.48
N ALA A 101 8.25 -13.30 -17.68
CA ALA A 101 8.95 -14.05 -18.71
C ALA A 101 8.42 -13.70 -20.11
N ASP A 102 7.11 -13.54 -20.25
CA ASP A 102 6.47 -13.18 -21.52
C ASP A 102 6.84 -11.75 -21.95
N LEU A 103 6.78 -10.78 -21.03
CA LEU A 103 7.19 -9.39 -21.30
C LEU A 103 8.65 -9.26 -21.75
N ARG A 104 9.55 -10.14 -21.30
CA ARG A 104 10.96 -10.13 -21.75
C ARG A 104 11.14 -10.61 -23.19
N ARG A 105 10.15 -11.32 -23.75
CA ARG A 105 10.20 -11.79 -25.14
C ARG A 105 9.62 -10.76 -26.11
N GLU A 106 8.92 -9.75 -25.61
CA GLU A 106 8.44 -8.64 -26.42
C GLU A 106 9.60 -7.68 -26.70
N THR A 107 9.84 -7.41 -27.99
CA THR A 107 10.85 -6.48 -28.54
C THR A 107 10.18 -5.30 -29.21
#